data_AF-A0A8T0TNG2-F1
#
_entry.id   AF-A0A8T0TNG2-F1
#
_cell.length_a   1.000
_cell.length_b   1.000
_cell.length_c   1.000
_cell.angle_alpha   90.00
_cell.angle_beta   90.00
_cell.angle_gamma   90.00
#
_symmetry.space_group_name_H-M   'P 1'
#
loop_
_entity.id
_entity.type
_entity.pdbx_description
1 polymer ?
#
loop_
_entity_poly.entity_id
_entity_poly.type
_entity_poly.pdbx_seq_one_letter_code
_entity_poly.pdbx_strand_id
1 'polypeptide(L)'
;MDEVTRDIQGEIPWCMLFADDVVLVDESRVGVNRKLELWRRTLESKGFRLSRIKTEYMMCDFSATRHEGGYISLDGQVVVQKDTFRYLGSVLQKDDDIDEDVRHRISAGWLKWRQTSGILCDKRVPQKLKGKFYRTTIRPAMLYGAECWPTKR
;
A
#
# COMPACT_ATOMS: atom_id res chain seq x y z
N MET A 1 -9.13 -3.07 -17.15
CA MET A 1 -7.71 -2.86 -16.85
C MET A 1 -6.98 -4.18 -17.01
N ASP A 2 -7.45 -5.24 -16.36
CA ASP A 2 -6.92 -6.61 -16.46
C ASP A 2 -6.77 -7.13 -17.89
N GLU A 3 -7.82 -7.03 -18.72
CA GLU A 3 -7.75 -7.49 -20.11
C GLU A 3 -6.74 -6.70 -20.96
N VAL A 4 -6.54 -5.42 -20.62
CA VAL A 4 -5.62 -4.52 -21.34
C VAL A 4 -4.17 -4.79 -20.98
N THR A 5 -3.92 -5.30 -19.77
CA THR A 5 -2.58 -5.56 -19.22
C THR A 5 -2.24 -7.05 -19.11
N ARG A 6 -3.13 -7.95 -19.54
CA ARG A 6 -3.00 -9.41 -19.40
C ARG A 6 -1.63 -9.95 -19.82
N ASP A 7 -1.09 -9.44 -20.91
CA ASP A 7 0.17 -9.94 -21.50
C ASP A 7 1.43 -9.43 -20.76
N ILE A 8 1.29 -8.47 -19.85
CA ILE A 8 2.40 -7.85 -19.10
C ILE A 8 2.28 -8.05 -17.58
N GLN A 9 1.21 -8.68 -17.10
CA GLN A 9 1.04 -9.03 -15.70
C GLN A 9 2.05 -10.12 -15.31
N GLY A 10 2.70 -9.92 -14.17
CA GLY A 10 3.53 -10.94 -13.53
C GLY A 10 2.74 -11.72 -12.48
N GLU A 11 3.33 -12.78 -11.96
CA GLU A 11 2.77 -13.52 -10.82
C GLU A 11 2.88 -12.71 -9.52
N ILE A 12 2.05 -13.03 -8.54
CA ILE A 12 2.16 -12.49 -7.18
C ILE A 12 3.43 -13.08 -6.54
N PRO A 13 4.28 -12.28 -5.86
CA PRO A 13 4.11 -10.86 -5.50
C PRO A 13 4.76 -9.85 -6.48
N TRP A 14 5.27 -10.30 -7.62
CA TRP A 14 6.05 -9.51 -8.58
C TRP A 14 5.25 -8.46 -9.35
N CYS A 15 3.94 -8.66 -9.45
CA CYS A 15 2.99 -7.72 -10.02
C CYS A 15 1.67 -7.85 -9.27
N MET A 16 1.17 -6.75 -8.70
CA MET A 16 -0.13 -6.71 -8.05
C MET A 16 -0.97 -5.58 -8.63
N LEU A 17 -2.23 -5.89 -8.93
CA LEU A 17 -3.14 -5.01 -9.64
C LEU A 17 -4.44 -4.87 -8.87
N PHE A 18 -4.88 -3.63 -8.65
CA PHE A 18 -6.19 -3.38 -8.05
C PHE A 18 -6.76 -2.06 -8.54
N ALA A 19 -7.91 -2.10 -9.22
CA ALA A 19 -8.57 -0.94 -9.81
C ALA A 19 -7.62 -0.12 -10.72
N ASP A 20 -7.15 1.05 -10.26
CA ASP A 20 -6.17 1.90 -10.94
C ASP A 20 -4.75 1.82 -10.35
N ASP A 21 -4.56 1.16 -9.21
CA ASP A 21 -3.27 0.98 -8.55
C ASP A 21 -2.53 -0.26 -9.10
N VAL A 22 -1.23 -0.08 -9.38
CA VAL A 22 -0.31 -1.13 -9.82
C VAL A 22 0.91 -1.13 -8.92
N VAL A 23 1.31 -2.30 -8.41
CA VAL A 23 2.58 -2.49 -7.71
C VAL A 23 3.47 -3.39 -8.55
N LEU A 24 4.68 -2.91 -8.83
CA LEU A 24 5.70 -3.63 -9.59
C LEU A 24 6.89 -3.89 -8.67
N VAL A 25 7.20 -5.17 -8.45
CA VAL A 25 8.30 -5.60 -7.57
C VAL A 25 9.35 -6.30 -8.41
N ASP A 26 10.63 -6.03 -8.15
CA ASP A 26 11.76 -6.71 -8.76
C ASP A 26 12.93 -6.70 -7.79
N GLU A 27 13.81 -7.69 -7.88
CA GLU A 27 15.00 -7.79 -7.02
C GLU A 27 16.07 -6.77 -7.41
N SER A 28 15.94 -6.14 -8.59
CA SER A 28 16.89 -5.18 -9.11
C SER A 28 16.21 -3.86 -9.49
N ARG A 29 16.90 -2.75 -9.23
CA ARG A 29 16.48 -1.41 -9.70
C ARG A 29 16.27 -1.40 -11.23
N VAL A 30 17.16 -2.06 -11.97
CA VAL A 30 17.08 -2.18 -13.43
C VAL A 30 15.81 -2.92 -13.84
N GLY A 31 15.46 -4.00 -13.15
CA GLY A 31 14.24 -4.75 -13.38
C GLY A 31 12.98 -3.96 -13.08
N VAL A 32 12.93 -3.21 -11.95
CA VAL A 32 11.81 -2.29 -11.66
C VAL A 32 11.67 -1.25 -12.77
N ASN A 33 12.76 -0.61 -13.19
CA ASN A 33 12.73 0.41 -14.24
C ASN A 33 12.25 -0.15 -15.58
N ARG A 34 12.69 -1.36 -15.94
CA ARG A 34 12.23 -2.08 -17.14
C ARG A 34 10.73 -2.39 -17.06
N LYS A 35 10.25 -2.89 -15.93
CA LYS A 35 8.82 -3.17 -15.71
C LYS A 35 7.99 -1.89 -15.80
N LEU A 36 8.42 -0.83 -15.11
CA LEU A 36 7.73 0.45 -15.11
C LEU A 36 7.58 1.02 -16.53
N GLU A 37 8.64 0.97 -17.33
CA GLU A 37 8.63 1.46 -18.71
C GLU A 37 7.79 0.57 -19.65
N LEU A 38 7.82 -0.75 -19.47
CA LEU A 38 6.95 -1.68 -20.19
C LEU A 38 5.46 -1.38 -19.90
N TRP A 39 5.12 -1.17 -18.62
CA TRP A 39 3.78 -0.81 -18.20
C TRP A 39 3.34 0.54 -18.78
N ARG A 40 4.22 1.55 -18.73
CA ARG A 40 3.96 2.86 -19.34
C ARG A 40 3.61 2.73 -20.82
N ARG A 41 4.47 2.10 -21.61
CA ARG A 41 4.27 1.95 -23.07
C ARG A 41 2.99 1.20 -23.40
N THR A 42 2.74 0.10 -22.69
CA THR A 42 1.55 -0.72 -22.93
C THR A 42 0.27 0.05 -22.61
N LEU A 43 0.21 0.70 -21.44
CA LEU A 43 -0.94 1.51 -21.04
C LEU A 43 -1.17 2.71 -21.98
N GLU A 44 -0.11 3.43 -22.34
CA GLU A 44 -0.20 4.56 -23.28
C GLU A 44 -0.66 4.14 -24.68
N SER A 45 -0.20 2.98 -25.17
CA SER A 45 -0.67 2.43 -26.47
C SER A 45 -2.17 2.13 -26.49
N LYS A 46 -2.79 2.01 -25.31
CA LYS A 46 -4.21 1.70 -25.10
C LYS A 46 -4.99 2.92 -24.62
N GLY A 47 -4.39 4.11 -24.65
CA GLY A 47 -5.04 5.37 -24.29
C GLY A 47 -5.02 5.72 -22.80
N PHE A 48 -4.34 4.93 -21.96
CA PHE A 48 -4.18 5.22 -20.54
C PHE A 48 -2.92 6.06 -20.27
N ARG A 49 -2.82 6.68 -19.09
CA ARG A 49 -1.63 7.44 -18.67
C ARG A 49 -1.28 7.12 -17.23
N LEU A 50 0.01 6.93 -16.97
CA LEU A 50 0.53 6.81 -15.62
C LEU A 50 0.63 8.20 -14.97
N SER A 51 0.23 8.30 -13.71
CA SER A 51 0.35 9.55 -12.95
C SER A 51 1.78 9.71 -12.44
N ARG A 52 2.54 10.62 -13.04
CA ARG A 52 3.93 10.91 -12.62
C ARG A 52 4.04 11.43 -11.20
N ILE A 53 3.01 12.16 -10.73
CA ILE A 53 2.97 12.74 -9.39
C ILE A 53 2.68 11.68 -8.33
N LYS A 54 1.84 10.69 -8.66
CA LYS A 54 1.47 9.61 -7.74
C LYS A 54 2.39 8.39 -7.81
N THR A 55 3.19 8.26 -8.88
CA THR A 55 4.15 7.17 -9.01
C THR A 55 5.28 7.43 -8.02
N GLU A 56 5.47 6.48 -7.11
CA GLU A 56 6.50 6.49 -6.08
C GLU A 56 7.23 5.15 -6.13
N TYR A 57 8.47 5.10 -5.65
CA TYR A 57 9.17 3.84 -5.45
C TYR A 57 9.72 3.75 -4.03
N MET A 58 9.82 2.52 -3.53
CA MET A 58 10.45 2.21 -2.27
C MET A 58 11.51 1.14 -2.52
N MET A 59 12.65 1.31 -1.88
CA MET A 59 13.73 0.36 -1.90
C MET A 59 13.76 -0.36 -0.56
N CYS A 60 13.70 -1.69 -0.59
CA CYS A 60 13.69 -2.49 0.63
C CYS A 60 15.06 -3.17 0.78
N ASP A 61 15.89 -2.63 1.67
CA ASP A 61 17.25 -3.13 1.90
C ASP A 61 17.21 -4.29 2.90
N PHE A 62 16.60 -5.40 2.50
CA PHE A 62 16.52 -6.61 3.35
C PHE A 62 17.86 -7.35 3.48
N SER A 63 18.91 -6.91 2.77
CA SER A 63 20.23 -7.53 2.80
C SER A 63 21.34 -6.48 2.94
N ALA A 64 22.46 -6.85 3.56
CA ALA A 64 23.62 -5.98 3.74
C ALA A 64 24.41 -5.71 2.45
N THR A 65 23.87 -6.05 1.27
CA THR A 65 24.57 -5.79 0.01
C THR A 65 24.48 -4.32 -0.37
N ARG A 66 25.62 -3.73 -0.72
CA ARG A 66 25.67 -2.36 -1.23
C ARG A 66 24.97 -2.32 -2.57
N HIS A 67 23.79 -1.72 -2.61
CA HIS A 67 23.11 -1.48 -3.87
C HIS A 67 23.78 -0.34 -4.62
N GLU A 68 23.95 -0.53 -5.93
CA GLU A 68 24.53 0.47 -6.82
C GLU A 68 23.67 1.75 -6.83
N GLY A 69 24.32 2.91 -6.68
CA GLY A 69 23.67 4.20 -6.76
C GLY A 69 22.86 4.37 -8.05
N GLY A 70 21.78 5.14 -7.98
CA GLY A 70 20.94 5.44 -9.14
C GLY A 70 19.52 5.81 -8.74
N TYR A 71 18.72 6.15 -9.74
CA TYR A 71 17.33 6.53 -9.59
C TYR A 71 16.45 5.70 -10.53
N ILE A 72 15.16 5.61 -10.19
CA ILE A 72 14.12 5.12 -11.10
C ILE A 72 13.55 6.33 -11.84
N SER A 73 13.36 6.22 -13.14
CA SER A 73 12.79 7.29 -13.96
C SER A 73 11.61 6.79 -14.78
N LEU A 74 10.61 7.65 -14.90
CA LEU A 74 9.43 7.44 -15.74
C LEU A 74 9.47 8.49 -16.84
N ASP A 75 9.77 8.06 -18.07
CA ASP A 75 9.92 8.95 -19.23
C ASP A 75 10.85 10.15 -18.96
N GLY A 76 12.07 9.83 -18.49
CA GLY A 76 13.12 10.81 -18.19
C GLY A 76 12.96 11.57 -16.87
N GLN A 77 11.79 11.54 -16.22
CA GLN A 77 11.56 12.18 -14.93
C GLN A 77 11.88 11.23 -13.77
N VAL A 78 12.67 11.69 -12.80
CA VAL A 78 12.98 10.92 -11.59
C VAL A 78 11.70 10.71 -10.77
N VAL A 79 11.41 9.44 -10.45
CA VAL A 79 10.33 9.02 -9.56
C VAL A 79 10.73 9.31 -8.13
N VAL A 80 9.80 9.69 -7.26
CA VAL A 80 10.10 10.00 -5.86
C VAL A 80 10.37 8.70 -5.09
N GLN A 81 11.52 8.65 -4.41
CA GLN A 81 11.82 7.60 -3.44
C GLN A 81 11.11 7.88 -2.12
N LYS A 82 10.51 6.85 -1.52
CA LYS A 82 9.92 6.89 -0.19
C LYS A 82 10.49 5.78 0.69
N ASP A 83 10.53 6.03 2.00
CA ASP A 83 10.84 5.03 3.02
C ASP A 83 9.60 4.23 3.45
N THR A 84 8.41 4.74 3.13
CA THR A 84 7.12 4.08 3.38
C THR A 84 6.26 4.10 2.13
N PHE A 85 5.54 3.01 1.90
CA PHE A 85 4.69 2.85 0.73
C PHE A 85 3.29 2.43 1.16
N ARG A 86 2.26 3.15 0.71
CA ARG A 86 0.86 2.80 1.02
C ARG A 86 0.25 2.03 -0.14
N TYR A 87 -0.25 0.83 0.14
CA TYR A 87 -0.99 0.02 -0.82
C TYR A 87 -2.25 -0.58 -0.20
N LEU A 88 -3.41 -0.34 -0.82
CA LEU A 88 -4.72 -0.84 -0.37
C LEU A 88 -5.02 -0.58 1.12
N GLY A 89 -4.56 0.58 1.59
CA GLY A 89 -4.72 1.04 2.97
C GLY A 89 -3.64 0.57 3.93
N SER A 90 -2.83 -0.44 3.59
CA SER A 90 -1.71 -0.89 4.42
C SER A 90 -0.45 -0.09 4.11
N VAL A 91 0.39 0.10 5.13
CA VAL A 91 1.65 0.85 5.05
C VAL A 91 2.82 -0.13 5.14
N LEU A 92 3.63 -0.19 4.09
CA LEU A 92 4.87 -0.94 4.05
C LEU A 92 6.02 -0.01 4.44
N GLN A 93 7.01 -0.53 5.16
CA GLN A 93 8.24 0.18 5.50
C GLN A 93 9.44 -0.52 4.87
N LYS A 94 10.47 0.26 4.52
CA LYS A 94 11.70 -0.29 3.93
C LYS A 94 12.47 -1.26 4.85
N ASP A 95 12.37 -1.09 6.17
CA ASP A 95 13.20 -1.78 7.17
C ASP A 95 12.54 -3.05 7.75
N ASP A 96 11.57 -3.64 7.02
CA ASP A 96 10.75 -4.81 7.42
C ASP A 96 9.92 -4.64 8.71
N ASP A 97 9.86 -3.42 9.26
CA ASP A 97 9.06 -3.11 10.44
C ASP A 97 7.59 -2.84 10.09
N ILE A 98 6.70 -3.10 11.04
CA ILE A 98 5.26 -2.88 10.96
C ILE A 98 4.76 -1.70 11.78
N ASP A 99 5.64 -1.03 12.53
CA ASP A 99 5.23 0.00 13.48
C ASP A 99 4.46 1.15 12.81
N GLU A 100 4.76 1.52 11.57
CA GLU A 100 3.98 2.51 10.81
C GLU A 100 2.58 2.01 10.47
N ASP A 101 2.41 0.77 10.03
CA ASP A 101 1.08 0.23 9.73
C ASP A 101 0.25 0.10 11.01
N VAL A 102 0.85 -0.41 12.08
CA VAL A 102 0.20 -0.51 13.40
C VAL A 102 -0.26 0.87 13.87
N ARG A 103 0.61 1.90 13.80
CA ARG A 103 0.24 3.28 14.14
C ARG A 103 -0.86 3.84 13.24
N HIS A 104 -0.82 3.53 11.94
CA HIS A 104 -1.87 3.93 11.00
C HIS A 104 -3.22 3.30 11.37
N ARG A 105 -3.25 2.01 11.69
CA ARG A 105 -4.48 1.28 12.08
C ARG A 105 -5.04 1.70 13.42
N ILE A 106 -4.18 1.94 14.41
CA ILE A 106 -4.58 2.54 15.70
C ILE A 106 -5.24 3.90 15.45
N SER A 107 -4.61 4.74 14.62
CA SER A 107 -5.16 6.05 14.27
C SER A 107 -6.51 5.96 13.54
N ALA A 108 -6.65 5.01 12.61
CA ALA A 108 -7.92 4.75 11.92
C ALA A 108 -9.02 4.28 12.88
N GLY A 109 -8.68 3.38 13.81
CA GLY A 109 -9.57 2.92 14.87
C GLY A 109 -10.04 4.08 15.77
N TRP A 110 -9.12 4.95 16.19
CA TRP A 110 -9.46 6.15 16.97
C TRP A 110 -10.34 7.13 16.22
N LEU A 111 -10.12 7.31 14.91
CA LEU A 111 -10.97 8.16 14.08
C LEU A 111 -12.41 7.60 14.03
N LYS A 112 -12.57 6.29 13.82
CA LYS A 112 -13.89 5.63 13.86
C LYS A 112 -14.55 5.70 15.23
N TRP A 113 -13.77 5.56 16.30
CA TRP A 113 -14.26 5.76 17.67
C TRP A 113 -14.76 7.19 17.87
N ARG A 114 -13.99 8.20 17.45
CA ARG A 114 -14.37 9.60 17.56
C ARG A 114 -15.68 9.90 16.82
N GLN A 115 -15.82 9.38 15.61
CA GLN A 115 -17.05 9.52 14.79
C GLN A 115 -18.28 8.87 15.44
N THR A 116 -18.09 7.82 16.25
CA THR A 116 -19.18 7.07 16.90
C THR A 116 -19.31 7.36 18.39
N SER A 117 -18.54 8.34 18.90
CA SER A 117 -18.49 8.70 20.31
C SER A 117 -19.86 9.11 20.88
N GLY A 118 -20.72 9.75 20.08
CA GLY A 118 -22.10 10.08 20.48
C GLY A 118 -22.94 8.86 20.85
N ILE A 119 -22.67 7.68 20.31
CA ILE A 119 -23.36 6.43 20.67
C ILE A 119 -22.62 5.70 21.78
N LEU A 120 -21.29 5.69 21.73
CA LEU A 120 -20.44 4.94 22.67
C LEU A 120 -20.38 5.58 24.05
N CYS A 121 -20.37 6.90 24.13
CA CYS A 121 -20.28 7.66 25.37
C CYS A 121 -21.66 8.00 25.96
N ASP A 122 -22.76 7.85 25.22
CA ASP A 122 -24.10 8.13 25.73
C ASP A 122 -24.53 7.05 26.75
N LYS A 123 -24.85 7.49 27.97
CA LYS A 123 -25.31 6.62 29.07
C LYS A 123 -26.67 5.97 28.79
N ARG A 124 -27.48 6.55 27.89
CA ARG A 124 -28.81 6.04 27.51
C ARG A 124 -28.74 4.85 26.55
N VAL A 125 -27.61 4.68 25.86
CA VAL A 125 -27.44 3.60 24.89
C VAL A 125 -27.11 2.28 25.63
N PRO A 126 -27.85 1.18 25.36
CA PRO A 126 -27.57 -0.11 25.98
C PRO A 126 -26.17 -0.64 25.65
N GLN A 127 -25.50 -1.26 26.63
CA GLN A 127 -24.14 -1.80 26.46
C GLN A 127 -24.04 -2.83 25.32
N LYS A 128 -25.09 -3.65 25.13
CA LYS A 128 -25.15 -4.62 24.02
C LYS A 128 -25.05 -3.94 22.65
N LEU A 129 -25.66 -2.76 22.49
CA LEU A 129 -25.61 -2.00 21.25
C LEU A 129 -24.25 -1.34 21.06
N LYS A 130 -23.66 -0.76 22.11
CA LYS A 130 -22.29 -0.23 22.08
C LYS A 130 -21.26 -1.29 21.67
N GLY A 131 -21.39 -2.50 22.23
CA GLY A 131 -20.57 -3.64 21.86
C GLY A 131 -20.74 -4.07 20.39
N LYS A 132 -21.95 -3.96 19.82
CA LYS A 132 -22.17 -4.16 18.38
C LYS A 132 -21.43 -3.10 17.57
N PHE A 133 -21.61 -1.81 17.88
CA PHE A 133 -20.92 -0.72 17.19
C PHE A 133 -19.41 -0.90 17.20
N TYR A 134 -18.82 -1.20 18.37
CA TYR A 134 -17.39 -1.48 18.46
C TYR A 134 -16.96 -2.59 17.49
N ARG A 135 -17.68 -3.72 17.48
CA ARG A 135 -17.35 -4.87 16.60
C ARG A 135 -17.55 -4.58 15.11
N THR A 136 -18.47 -3.70 14.74
CA THR A 136 -18.84 -3.47 13.33
C THR A 136 -18.17 -2.25 12.71
N THR A 137 -17.73 -1.26 13.50
CA THR A 137 -17.14 -0.01 12.96
C THR A 137 -15.70 0.20 13.37
N ILE A 138 -15.38 0.06 14.66
CA ILE A 138 -14.05 0.36 15.19
C ILE A 138 -13.10 -0.81 14.97
N ARG A 139 -13.50 -2.01 15.41
CA ARG A 139 -12.66 -3.21 15.34
C ARG A 139 -12.20 -3.52 13.91
N PRO A 140 -13.06 -3.48 12.86
CA PRO A 140 -12.61 -3.74 11.51
C PRO A 140 -11.60 -2.69 10.99
N ALA A 141 -11.78 -1.41 11.33
CA ALA A 141 -10.84 -0.37 10.92
C ALA A 141 -9.46 -0.53 11.58
N MET A 142 -9.44 -1.02 12.82
CA MET A 142 -8.22 -1.24 13.59
C MET A 142 -7.49 -2.55 13.25
N LEU A 143 -8.22 -3.57 12.79
CA LEU A 143 -7.66 -4.90 12.50
C LEU A 143 -7.48 -5.20 11.02
N TYR A 144 -7.86 -4.30 10.12
CA TYR A 144 -7.67 -4.53 8.69
C TYR A 144 -6.19 -4.75 8.36
N GLY A 145 -5.87 -5.87 7.70
CA GLY A 145 -4.51 -6.20 7.27
C GLY A 145 -3.63 -6.80 8.36
N ALA A 146 -4.14 -6.96 9.58
CA ALA A 146 -3.37 -7.52 10.70
C ALA A 146 -3.03 -9.00 10.50
N GLU A 147 -3.79 -9.72 9.67
CA GLU A 147 -3.51 -11.10 9.26
C GLU A 147 -2.23 -11.24 8.40
N CYS A 148 -1.76 -10.14 7.82
CA CYS A 148 -0.56 -10.09 6.99
C CYS A 148 0.66 -9.51 7.71
N TRP A 149 0.56 -9.21 9.01
CA TRP A 149 1.69 -8.67 9.76
C TRP A 149 2.76 -9.74 10.02
N PRO A 150 4.04 -9.48 9.69
CA PRO A 150 5.13 -10.35 10.08
C PRO A 150 5.25 -10.42 11.60
N THR A 151 5.66 -11.58 12.11
CA THR A 151 6.03 -11.74 13.51
C THR A 151 7.35 -11.05 13.77
N LYS A 152 7.38 -10.06 14.68
CA LYS A 152 8.66 -9.54 15.20
C LYS A 152 9.42 -10.69 15.87
N ARG A 153 10.64 -10.96 15.39
CA ARG A 153 11.56 -11.92 16.00
C ARG A 153 12.24 -11.32 17.21
#